data_AF-A0A7R9DIF0-F1
#
_entry.id   AF-A0A7R9DIF0-F1
#
_cell.length_a   1.000
_cell.length_b   1.000
_cell.length_c   1.000
_cell.angle_alpha   90.00
_cell.angle_beta   90.00
_cell.angle_gamma   90.00
#
_symmetry.space_group_name_H-M   'P 1'
#
loop_
_entity.id
_entity.type
_entity.pdbx_description
1 polymer ?
#
loop_
_entity_poly.entity_id
_entity_poly.type
_entity_poly.pdbx_seq_one_letter_code
_entity_poly.pdbx_strand_id
1 'polypeptide(L)'
;MGVGGSVHGDCLECPFHSWRFSGVDGKCTSISYSEKVPEFARVKKWTSYEVNSFIFIWFHAENEEPTWYPEPIQPIQEKKWVYRGRNEFYVNSHIQEIPENGGDVAHLAAVHGPSIFNGSDLRLGQRLLWSFTHHEWVAKWDPNTEPGKTHTATMLLKHEIRFFNKLSLISMDVRAEQIGPSYVELHMETSFGKMILLQCITPLEPMLQKVVHRLYCPPLLYLYGSIVIWGESIM
;
A
#
# COMPACT_ATOMS: atom_id res chain seq x y z
N MET A 1 21.97 -10.09 -8.09
CA MET A 1 22.71 -8.84 -7.84
C MET A 1 22.28 -8.17 -6.53
N GLY A 2 20.97 -8.09 -6.21
CA GLY A 2 20.52 -7.48 -4.95
C GLY A 2 20.81 -8.28 -3.66
N VAL A 3 21.08 -9.59 -3.76
CA VAL A 3 21.51 -10.42 -2.62
C VAL A 3 23.00 -10.73 -2.79
N GLY A 4 23.78 -10.35 -1.77
CA GLY A 4 25.23 -10.56 -1.72
C GLY A 4 26.08 -9.59 -2.56
N GLY A 5 25.49 -8.86 -3.51
CA GLY A 5 26.20 -7.86 -4.31
C GLY A 5 26.47 -6.55 -3.56
N SER A 6 27.16 -5.63 -4.23
CA SER A 6 27.51 -4.32 -3.68
C SER A 6 27.17 -3.19 -4.66
N VAL A 7 27.07 -1.97 -4.15
CA VAL A 7 26.94 -0.75 -4.97
C VAL A 7 28.33 -0.13 -5.13
N HIS A 8 28.72 0.18 -6.37
CA HIS A 8 29.98 0.82 -6.70
C HIS A 8 29.76 2.02 -7.63
N GLY A 9 29.74 3.22 -7.05
CA GLY A 9 29.24 4.41 -7.75
C GLY A 9 27.78 4.20 -8.16
N ASP A 10 27.49 4.45 -9.45
CA ASP A 10 26.15 4.27 -10.03
C ASP A 10 25.92 2.85 -10.61
N CYS A 11 26.75 1.88 -10.21
CA CYS A 11 26.67 0.50 -10.71
C CYS A 11 26.40 -0.51 -9.59
N LEU A 12 25.72 -1.60 -9.93
CA LEU A 12 25.63 -2.80 -9.11
C LEU A 12 26.75 -3.77 -9.50
N GLU A 13 27.48 -4.27 -8.51
CA GLU A 13 28.53 -5.27 -8.70
C GLU A 13 28.01 -6.66 -8.33
N CYS A 14 28.15 -7.60 -9.26
CA CYS A 14 27.76 -9.00 -9.08
C CYS A 14 28.71 -9.70 -8.11
N PRO A 15 28.20 -10.40 -7.06
CA PRO A 15 29.05 -11.02 -6.04
C PRO A 15 29.85 -12.22 -6.54
N PHE A 16 29.48 -12.79 -7.68
CA PHE A 16 30.13 -14.01 -8.16
C PHE A 16 31.42 -13.68 -8.93
N HIS A 17 31.35 -12.74 -9.86
CA HIS A 17 32.44 -12.45 -10.81
C HIS A 17 32.86 -10.97 -10.80
N SER A 18 32.27 -10.15 -9.92
CA SER A 18 32.52 -8.71 -9.84
C SER A 18 32.27 -7.94 -11.14
N TRP A 19 31.30 -8.38 -11.94
CA TRP A 19 30.82 -7.62 -13.10
C TRP A 19 29.97 -6.47 -12.62
N ARG A 20 30.14 -5.30 -13.22
CA ARG A 20 29.41 -4.08 -12.85
C ARG A 20 28.37 -3.74 -13.89
N PHE A 21 27.16 -3.44 -13.44
CA PHE A 21 26.04 -3.06 -14.29
C PHE A 21 25.50 -1.69 -13.88
N SER A 22 25.40 -0.79 -14.85
CA SER A 22 24.87 0.57 -14.69
C SER A 22 23.41 0.56 -14.23
N GLY A 23 23.09 1.33 -13.19
CA GLY A 23 21.71 1.52 -12.72
C GLY A 23 20.84 2.33 -13.71
N VAL A 24 21.46 3.10 -14.62
CA VAL A 24 20.75 3.99 -15.56
C VAL A 24 20.16 3.23 -16.75
N ASP A 25 20.94 2.33 -17.32
CA ASP A 25 20.62 1.66 -18.60
C ASP A 25 20.83 0.14 -18.58
N GLY A 26 21.29 -0.43 -17.45
CA GLY A 26 21.54 -1.85 -17.27
C GLY A 26 22.78 -2.37 -17.99
N LYS A 27 23.57 -1.52 -18.66
CA LYS A 27 24.75 -1.95 -19.41
C LYS A 27 25.84 -2.45 -18.46
N CYS A 28 26.55 -3.50 -18.86
CA CYS A 28 27.78 -3.89 -18.21
C CYS A 28 28.82 -2.80 -18.44
N THR A 29 29.38 -2.24 -17.36
CA THR A 29 30.37 -1.15 -17.40
C THR A 29 31.77 -1.66 -17.14
N SER A 30 31.92 -2.81 -16.48
CA SER A 30 33.22 -3.39 -16.13
C SER A 30 33.14 -4.89 -15.91
N ILE A 31 34.17 -5.59 -16.40
CA ILE A 31 34.45 -7.00 -16.11
C ILE A 31 35.82 -7.04 -15.45
N SER A 32 35.87 -7.43 -14.19
CA SER A 32 37.07 -7.32 -13.33
C SER A 32 38.34 -7.97 -13.90
N TYR A 33 38.19 -9.01 -14.72
CA TYR A 33 39.28 -9.79 -15.31
C TYR A 33 39.39 -9.65 -16.84
N SER A 34 38.78 -8.63 -17.45
CA SER A 34 38.84 -8.38 -18.89
C SER A 34 39.03 -6.90 -19.19
N GLU A 35 39.92 -6.58 -20.12
CA GLU A 35 40.11 -5.21 -20.61
C GLU A 35 38.94 -4.73 -21.48
N LYS A 36 38.15 -5.66 -22.04
CA LYS A 36 37.02 -5.35 -22.92
C LYS A 36 35.72 -5.85 -22.33
N VAL A 37 34.69 -5.01 -22.43
CA VAL A 37 33.30 -5.35 -22.13
C VAL A 37 32.53 -5.51 -23.44
N PRO A 38 31.85 -6.64 -23.69
CA PRO A 38 31.03 -6.80 -24.89
C PRO A 38 29.88 -5.78 -24.92
N GLU A 39 29.65 -5.15 -26.07
CA GLU A 39 28.64 -4.07 -26.21
C GLU A 39 27.20 -4.53 -25.93
N PHE A 40 26.91 -5.81 -26.21
CA PHE A 40 25.60 -6.42 -25.96
C PHE A 40 25.37 -6.80 -24.49
N ALA A 41 26.40 -6.77 -23.63
CA ALA A 41 26.28 -7.20 -22.25
C ALA A 41 25.43 -6.20 -21.45
N ARG A 42 24.17 -6.58 -21.19
CA ARG A 42 23.17 -5.75 -20.51
C ARG A 42 22.20 -6.61 -19.73
N VAL A 43 21.73 -6.11 -18.58
CA VAL A 43 20.62 -6.69 -17.82
C VAL A 43 19.31 -5.95 -18.07
N LYS A 44 18.17 -6.63 -17.90
CA LYS A 44 16.87 -5.94 -17.88
C LYS A 44 16.86 -4.90 -16.76
N LYS A 45 16.46 -3.69 -17.09
CA LYS A 45 16.12 -2.64 -16.12
C LYS A 45 14.61 -2.49 -16.05
N TRP A 46 14.14 -2.00 -14.93
CA TRP A 46 12.74 -1.64 -14.74
C TRP A 46 12.65 -0.13 -14.53
N THR A 47 11.60 0.50 -15.06
CA THR A 47 11.29 1.89 -14.76
C THR A 47 10.83 1.97 -13.31
N SER A 48 11.56 2.73 -12.49
CA SER A 48 11.24 2.94 -11.08
C SER A 48 10.82 4.38 -10.81
N TYR A 49 9.95 4.57 -9.83
CA TYR A 49 9.47 5.89 -9.41
C TYR A 49 9.40 5.98 -7.88
N GLU A 50 10.04 7.00 -7.31
CA GLU A 50 10.11 7.20 -5.86
C GLU A 50 9.14 8.28 -5.42
N VAL A 51 8.11 7.90 -4.65
CA VAL A 51 7.08 8.83 -4.16
C VAL A 51 6.43 8.26 -2.91
N ASN A 52 5.94 9.14 -2.03
CA ASN A 52 5.21 8.74 -0.81
C ASN A 52 6.00 7.76 0.09
N SER A 53 7.33 7.88 0.08
CA SER A 53 8.31 7.00 0.73
C SER A 53 8.30 5.54 0.25
N PHE A 54 7.73 5.27 -0.92
CA PHE A 54 7.82 3.99 -1.62
C PHE A 54 8.70 4.11 -2.85
N ILE A 55 9.26 2.98 -3.27
CA ILE A 55 9.87 2.80 -4.58
C ILE A 55 8.92 1.91 -5.38
N PHE A 56 8.28 2.48 -6.39
CA PHE A 56 7.42 1.75 -7.31
C PHE A 56 8.23 1.24 -8.48
N ILE A 57 7.82 0.10 -9.03
CA ILE A 57 8.35 -0.48 -10.25
C ILE A 57 7.18 -0.59 -11.24
N TRP A 58 7.37 -0.07 -12.45
CA TRP A 58 6.41 -0.26 -13.52
C TRP A 58 6.55 -1.65 -14.13
N PHE A 59 5.43 -2.35 -14.24
CA PHE A 59 5.34 -3.63 -14.92
C PHE A 59 4.22 -3.59 -15.96
N HIS A 60 4.55 -3.97 -17.19
CA HIS A 60 3.60 -4.23 -18.26
C HIS A 60 4.01 -5.52 -18.97
N ALA A 61 3.06 -6.42 -19.24
CA ALA A 61 3.35 -7.71 -19.86
C ALA A 61 4.05 -7.54 -21.23
N GLU A 62 3.63 -6.54 -22.00
CA GLU A 62 4.18 -6.21 -23.32
C GLU A 62 5.35 -5.21 -23.27
N ASN A 63 5.87 -4.89 -22.07
CA ASN A 63 6.91 -3.87 -21.84
C ASN A 63 6.57 -2.47 -22.40
N GLU A 64 5.30 -2.07 -22.32
CA GLU A 64 4.91 -0.68 -22.61
C GLU A 64 5.40 0.28 -21.52
N GLU A 65 5.64 1.52 -21.91
CA GLU A 65 6.05 2.59 -21.00
C GLU A 65 4.92 2.96 -20.02
N PRO A 66 5.24 3.51 -18.83
CA PRO A 66 4.23 3.95 -17.87
C PRO A 66 3.29 4.99 -18.46
N THR A 67 1.99 4.73 -18.33
CA THR A 67 0.93 5.66 -18.76
C THR A 67 0.42 6.55 -17.62
N TRP A 68 0.83 6.26 -16.38
CA TRP A 68 0.48 6.99 -15.17
C TRP A 68 1.53 6.77 -14.07
N TYR A 69 1.53 7.65 -13.08
CA TYR A 69 2.38 7.57 -11.89
C TYR A 69 1.55 7.88 -10.64
N PRO A 70 1.87 7.29 -9.47
CA PRO A 70 1.24 7.71 -8.22
C PRO A 70 1.59 9.16 -7.90
N GLU A 71 0.61 9.94 -7.45
CA GLU A 71 0.79 11.36 -7.17
C GLU A 71 1.43 11.60 -5.80
N PRO A 72 2.23 12.68 -5.63
CA PRO A 72 2.82 13.02 -4.35
C PRO A 72 1.77 13.52 -3.35
N ILE A 73 1.73 12.91 -2.18
CA ILE A 73 0.92 13.37 -1.05
C ILE A 73 1.63 14.54 -0.37
N GLN A 74 1.12 15.76 -0.59
CA GLN A 74 1.75 17.01 -0.17
C GLN A 74 2.17 17.03 1.32
N PRO A 75 1.32 16.66 2.30
CA PRO A 75 1.75 16.65 3.70
C PRO A 75 2.92 15.72 4.01
N ILE A 76 3.08 14.60 3.28
CA ILE A 76 4.19 13.67 3.44
C ILE A 76 5.46 14.27 2.83
N GLN A 77 5.37 14.84 1.62
CA GLN A 77 6.51 15.48 0.95
C GLN A 77 7.05 16.68 1.75
N GLU A 78 6.15 17.49 2.30
CA GLU A 78 6.47 18.62 3.16
C GLU A 78 6.90 18.19 4.58
N LYS A 79 6.93 16.88 4.88
CA LYS A 79 7.26 16.29 6.19
C LYS A 79 6.35 16.78 7.33
N LYS A 80 5.17 17.31 7.02
CA LYS A 80 4.14 17.69 8.00
C LYS A 80 3.44 16.46 8.57
N TRP A 81 3.26 15.43 7.75
CA TRP A 81 2.81 14.12 8.16
C TRP A 81 3.99 13.17 8.09
N VAL A 82 4.17 12.41 9.15
CA VAL A 82 5.35 11.58 9.32
C VAL A 82 4.94 10.12 9.50
N TYR A 83 5.86 9.24 9.12
CA TYR A 83 5.68 7.81 9.26
C TYR A 83 5.46 7.43 10.73
N ARG A 84 4.38 6.69 11.00
CA ARG A 84 4.02 6.26 12.34
C ARG A 84 4.16 4.77 12.57
N GLY A 85 3.87 3.95 11.57
CA GLY A 85 3.94 2.51 11.70
C GLY A 85 3.70 1.78 10.38
N ARG A 86 4.00 0.49 10.39
CA ARG A 86 3.89 -0.40 9.25
C ARG A 86 3.46 -1.78 9.69
N ASN A 87 2.53 -2.34 8.94
CA ASN A 87 2.21 -3.76 8.99
C ASN A 87 2.58 -4.42 7.66
N GLU A 88 2.82 -5.71 7.72
CA GLU A 88 3.17 -6.53 6.58
C GLU A 88 2.48 -7.88 6.71
N PHE A 89 1.78 -8.27 5.64
CA PHE A 89 1.02 -9.50 5.56
C PHE A 89 1.41 -10.28 4.32
N TYR A 90 1.40 -11.60 4.45
CA TYR A 90 1.58 -12.54 3.35
C TYR A 90 0.25 -13.25 3.10
N VAL A 91 -0.35 -12.99 1.95
CA VAL A 91 -1.69 -13.46 1.60
C VAL A 91 -1.59 -14.48 0.48
N ASN A 92 -2.08 -15.70 0.76
CA ASN A 92 -2.12 -16.79 -0.22
C ASN A 92 -3.35 -16.64 -1.13
N SER A 93 -3.26 -15.75 -2.11
CA SER A 93 -4.33 -15.48 -3.07
C SER A 93 -3.76 -15.07 -4.41
N HIS A 94 -4.60 -15.08 -5.45
CA HIS A 94 -4.26 -14.39 -6.70
C HIS A 94 -4.22 -12.87 -6.44
N ILE A 95 -3.41 -12.12 -7.19
CA ILE A 95 -3.24 -10.67 -7.01
C ILE A 95 -4.57 -9.91 -7.16
N GLN A 96 -5.47 -10.41 -8.00
CA GLN A 96 -6.77 -9.80 -8.30
C GLN A 96 -7.74 -9.81 -7.11
N GLU A 97 -7.62 -10.79 -6.22
CA GLU A 97 -8.58 -10.99 -5.12
C GLU A 97 -8.58 -9.82 -4.13
N ILE A 98 -7.42 -9.21 -3.87
CA ILE A 98 -7.31 -8.15 -2.86
C ILE A 98 -7.94 -6.83 -3.35
N PRO A 99 -7.66 -6.32 -4.56
CA PRO A 99 -8.29 -5.11 -5.07
C PRO A 99 -9.81 -5.23 -5.30
N GLU A 100 -10.34 -6.43 -5.57
CA GLU A 100 -11.78 -6.62 -5.78
C GLU A 100 -12.62 -6.24 -4.54
N ASN A 101 -12.03 -6.32 -3.34
CA ASN A 101 -12.65 -5.83 -2.10
C ASN A 101 -13.10 -4.37 -2.17
N GLY A 102 -12.44 -3.54 -3.00
CA GLY A 102 -12.82 -2.13 -3.16
C GLY A 102 -14.22 -1.97 -3.77
N GLY A 103 -14.59 -2.83 -4.72
CA GLY A 103 -15.90 -2.79 -5.40
C GLY A 103 -17.02 -3.49 -4.63
N ASP A 104 -16.68 -4.43 -3.73
CA ASP A 104 -17.66 -5.11 -2.88
C ASP A 104 -18.02 -4.28 -1.65
N VAL A 105 -18.89 -3.28 -1.80
CA VAL A 105 -19.34 -2.48 -0.64
C VAL A 105 -20.13 -3.28 0.41
N ALA A 106 -20.67 -4.45 0.04
CA ALA A 106 -21.53 -5.23 0.92
C ALA A 106 -20.73 -5.98 2.01
N HIS A 107 -19.47 -6.35 1.73
CA HIS A 107 -18.62 -7.03 2.71
C HIS A 107 -18.40 -6.19 3.97
N LEU A 108 -18.46 -4.86 3.87
CA LEU A 108 -18.24 -3.96 5.00
C LEU A 108 -19.21 -4.22 6.16
N ALA A 109 -20.49 -4.44 5.86
CA ALA A 109 -21.47 -4.78 6.88
C ALA A 109 -21.26 -6.21 7.43
N ALA A 110 -20.87 -7.16 6.58
CA ALA A 110 -20.75 -8.57 6.93
C ALA A 110 -19.49 -8.88 7.75
N VAL A 111 -18.35 -8.30 7.38
CA VAL A 111 -17.03 -8.60 7.95
C VAL A 111 -16.62 -7.57 9.02
N HIS A 112 -16.96 -6.28 8.82
CA HIS A 112 -16.57 -5.20 9.75
C HIS A 112 -17.71 -4.74 10.68
N GLY A 113 -18.90 -5.34 10.59
CA GLY A 113 -20.05 -5.02 11.45
C GLY A 113 -19.83 -5.33 12.95
N PRO A 114 -19.25 -6.49 13.34
CA PRO A 114 -19.13 -6.87 14.76
C PRO A 114 -18.15 -6.03 15.59
N SER A 115 -17.17 -5.38 14.96
CA SER A 115 -16.19 -4.41 15.50
C SER A 115 -14.84 -4.59 14.79
N ILE A 116 -14.13 -3.48 14.50
CA ILE A 116 -12.74 -3.51 14.01
C ILE A 116 -11.76 -4.19 14.99
N PHE A 117 -12.16 -4.35 16.26
CA PHE A 117 -11.33 -4.97 17.29
C PHE A 117 -11.57 -6.49 17.45
N ASN A 118 -12.53 -7.07 16.73
CA ASN A 118 -12.82 -8.51 16.81
C ASN A 118 -11.83 -9.39 16.02
N GLY A 119 -10.91 -8.76 15.28
CA GLY A 119 -9.90 -9.42 14.48
C GLY A 119 -10.45 -10.22 13.29
N SER A 120 -9.58 -10.95 12.60
CA SER A 120 -9.91 -11.75 11.40
C SER A 120 -10.73 -13.01 11.69
N ASP A 121 -10.72 -13.51 12.93
CA ASP A 121 -11.46 -14.71 13.29
C ASP A 121 -12.89 -14.40 13.72
N LEU A 122 -13.80 -14.43 12.75
CA LEU A 122 -15.24 -14.20 12.95
C LEU A 122 -15.88 -15.16 13.98
N ARG A 123 -15.25 -16.29 14.30
CA ARG A 123 -15.74 -17.22 15.34
C ARG A 123 -15.56 -16.67 16.75
N LEU A 124 -14.58 -15.79 16.95
CA LEU A 124 -14.31 -15.12 18.24
C LEU A 124 -15.15 -13.85 18.42
N GLY A 125 -15.75 -13.33 17.35
CA GLY A 125 -16.54 -12.10 17.34
C GLY A 125 -17.84 -12.13 18.15
N GLN A 126 -18.24 -13.28 18.68
CA GLN A 126 -19.41 -13.44 19.57
C GLN A 126 -19.07 -13.29 21.07
N ARG A 127 -17.88 -12.79 21.45
CA ARG A 127 -17.64 -12.50 22.87
C ARG A 127 -18.49 -11.30 23.32
N LEU A 128 -19.39 -11.57 24.27
CA LEU A 128 -20.37 -10.70 24.93
C LEU A 128 -19.89 -9.29 25.39
N LEU A 129 -18.58 -9.01 25.31
CA LEU A 129 -17.94 -7.82 25.88
C LEU A 129 -18.05 -6.56 25.00
N TRP A 130 -18.48 -6.66 23.73
CA TRP A 130 -18.61 -5.53 22.80
C TRP A 130 -19.99 -5.39 22.15
N SER A 131 -21.03 -6.06 22.67
CA SER A 131 -22.38 -6.06 22.09
C SER A 131 -23.10 -4.69 22.13
N PHE A 132 -22.50 -3.67 22.73
CA PHE A 132 -23.04 -2.32 22.86
C PHE A 132 -22.45 -1.32 21.85
N THR A 133 -21.44 -1.73 21.07
CA THR A 133 -20.86 -0.93 19.97
C THR A 133 -21.40 -1.40 18.64
N HIS A 134 -22.02 -0.49 17.88
CA HIS A 134 -22.50 -0.78 16.52
C HIS A 134 -21.73 0.07 15.53
N HIS A 135 -21.30 -0.58 14.45
CA HIS A 135 -20.60 0.05 13.32
C HIS A 135 -21.61 0.24 12.19
N GLU A 136 -21.92 1.50 11.86
CA GLU A 136 -22.69 1.83 10.67
C GLU A 136 -21.72 2.23 9.57
N TRP A 137 -21.71 1.47 8.48
CA TRP A 137 -20.88 1.74 7.31
C TRP A 137 -21.79 2.19 6.17
N VAL A 138 -21.61 3.42 5.69
CA VAL A 138 -22.22 3.88 4.45
C VAL A 138 -21.10 4.01 3.43
N ALA A 139 -21.14 3.17 2.41
CA ALA A 139 -20.10 3.09 1.39
C ALA A 139 -20.67 3.41 0.00
N LYS A 140 -19.93 4.20 -0.77
CA LYS A 140 -20.16 4.42 -2.20
C LYS A 140 -18.86 4.19 -2.94
N TRP A 141 -18.89 3.35 -3.97
CA TRP A 141 -17.75 3.09 -4.84
C TRP A 141 -18.06 3.60 -6.25
N ASP A 142 -17.10 4.29 -6.88
CA ASP A 142 -17.21 4.80 -8.24
C ASP A 142 -15.87 4.59 -8.99
N PRO A 143 -15.87 3.99 -10.19
CA PRO A 143 -14.67 3.94 -11.03
C PRO A 143 -14.44 5.30 -11.70
N ASN A 144 -13.19 5.64 -11.97
CA ASN A 144 -12.88 6.87 -12.68
C ASN A 144 -13.03 6.67 -14.20
N THR A 145 -13.89 7.48 -14.81
CA THR A 145 -14.20 7.42 -16.26
C THR A 145 -13.49 8.48 -17.08
N GLU A 146 -12.71 9.38 -16.44
CA GLU A 146 -11.94 10.40 -17.14
C GLU A 146 -10.83 9.77 -18.00
N PRO A 147 -10.66 10.18 -19.27
CA PRO A 147 -9.55 9.73 -20.09
C PRO A 147 -8.19 9.95 -19.40
N GLY A 148 -7.36 8.91 -19.35
CA GLY A 148 -6.05 8.95 -18.68
C GLY A 148 -6.08 8.62 -17.18
N LYS A 149 -7.25 8.55 -16.54
CA LYS A 149 -7.40 8.19 -15.12
C LYS A 149 -8.19 6.91 -14.87
N THR A 150 -8.47 6.14 -15.92
CA THR A 150 -9.19 4.86 -15.85
C THR A 150 -8.49 3.80 -15.00
N HIS A 151 -7.23 4.02 -14.62
CA HIS A 151 -6.51 3.21 -13.66
C HIS A 151 -6.91 3.48 -12.19
N THR A 152 -7.84 4.41 -11.93
CA THR A 152 -8.24 4.79 -10.57
C THR A 152 -9.71 4.48 -10.27
N ALA A 153 -10.02 4.25 -9.00
CA ALA A 153 -11.38 4.15 -8.48
C ALA A 153 -11.44 4.71 -7.05
N THR A 154 -12.58 5.27 -6.68
CA THR A 154 -12.77 5.92 -5.38
C THR A 154 -13.85 5.20 -4.58
N MET A 155 -13.59 4.96 -3.30
CA MET A 155 -14.59 4.55 -2.32
C MET A 155 -14.71 5.61 -1.23
N LEU A 156 -15.92 6.08 -1.00
CA LEU A 156 -16.27 6.95 0.12
C LEU A 156 -16.94 6.09 1.18
N LEU A 157 -16.43 6.13 2.39
CA LEU A 157 -16.85 5.30 3.49
C LEU A 157 -17.04 6.16 4.73
N LYS A 158 -18.27 6.22 5.24
CA LYS A 158 -18.53 6.83 6.54
C LYS A 158 -18.60 5.75 7.60
N HIS A 159 -17.77 5.89 8.63
CA HIS A 159 -17.70 4.97 9.77
C HIS A 159 -18.05 5.71 11.06
N GLU A 160 -19.08 5.23 11.76
CA GLU A 160 -19.43 5.72 13.08
C GLU A 160 -19.37 4.58 14.11
N ILE A 161 -18.68 4.81 15.22
CA ILE A 161 -18.73 3.94 16.39
C ILE A 161 -19.75 4.52 17.37
N ARG A 162 -20.93 3.89 17.45
CA ARG A 162 -22.00 4.30 18.36
C ARG A 162 -22.04 3.42 19.60
N PHE A 163 -22.11 4.05 20.77
CA PHE A 163 -22.32 3.42 22.06
C PHE A 163 -23.80 3.51 22.45
N PHE A 164 -24.41 2.37 22.82
CA PHE A 164 -25.86 2.24 23.12
C PHE A 164 -26.79 2.76 22.00
N ASN A 165 -26.35 2.75 20.75
CA ASN A 165 -27.09 3.27 19.58
C ASN A 165 -27.53 4.75 19.68
N LYS A 166 -27.00 5.52 20.65
CA LYS A 166 -27.40 6.92 20.89
C LYS A 166 -26.24 7.90 20.95
N LEU A 167 -25.05 7.47 21.37
CA LEU A 167 -23.88 8.33 21.54
C LEU A 167 -22.81 7.97 20.52
N SER A 168 -22.53 8.86 19.57
CA SER A 168 -21.38 8.71 18.66
C SER A 168 -20.11 9.06 19.42
N LEU A 169 -19.21 8.09 19.59
CA LEU A 169 -17.96 8.27 20.35
C LEU A 169 -16.82 8.71 19.42
N ILE A 170 -16.76 8.10 18.24
CA ILE A 170 -15.73 8.33 17.22
C ILE A 170 -16.42 8.22 15.87
N SER A 171 -16.23 9.25 15.04
CA SER A 171 -16.59 9.26 13.62
C SER A 171 -15.32 9.31 12.79
N MET A 172 -15.32 8.54 11.70
CA MET A 172 -14.24 8.53 10.74
C MET A 172 -14.84 8.50 9.34
N ASP A 173 -14.55 9.54 8.56
CA ASP A 173 -14.83 9.56 7.13
C ASP A 173 -13.56 9.09 6.40
N VAL A 174 -13.68 8.04 5.60
CA VAL A 174 -12.58 7.46 4.83
C VAL A 174 -12.86 7.65 3.35
N ARG A 175 -11.89 8.22 2.64
CA ARG A 175 -11.84 8.24 1.19
C ARG A 175 -10.69 7.33 0.75
N ALA A 176 -11.04 6.16 0.22
CA ALA A 176 -10.07 5.24 -0.35
C ALA A 176 -9.93 5.49 -1.86
N GLU A 177 -8.71 5.74 -2.31
CA GLU A 177 -8.35 5.84 -3.72
C GLU A 177 -7.57 4.59 -4.13
N GLN A 178 -8.16 3.74 -4.96
CA GLN A 178 -7.48 2.65 -5.62
C GLN A 178 -6.72 3.22 -6.83
N ILE A 179 -5.41 2.96 -6.92
CA ILE A 179 -4.53 3.46 -7.97
C ILE A 179 -3.81 2.25 -8.60
N GLY A 180 -4.23 1.92 -9.81
CA GLY A 180 -3.81 0.71 -10.50
C GLY A 180 -4.15 -0.56 -9.70
N PRO A 181 -3.44 -1.66 -9.95
CA PRO A 181 -3.77 -2.95 -9.33
C PRO A 181 -3.23 -3.12 -7.90
N SER A 182 -2.34 -2.23 -7.42
CA SER A 182 -1.49 -2.57 -6.28
C SER A 182 -1.25 -1.44 -5.28
N TYR A 183 -1.84 -0.26 -5.45
CA TYR A 183 -1.66 0.86 -4.54
C TYR A 183 -3.01 1.45 -4.13
N VAL A 184 -3.20 1.66 -2.82
CA VAL A 184 -4.42 2.27 -2.28
C VAL A 184 -4.04 3.35 -1.27
N GLU A 185 -4.71 4.49 -1.36
CA GLU A 185 -4.59 5.58 -0.41
C GLU A 185 -5.89 5.72 0.40
N LEU A 186 -5.84 5.42 1.69
CA LEU A 186 -6.98 5.60 2.59
C LEU A 186 -6.81 6.92 3.34
N HIS A 187 -7.44 7.98 2.83
CA HIS A 187 -7.49 9.29 3.45
C HIS A 187 -8.56 9.27 4.55
N MET A 188 -8.15 9.41 5.81
CA MET A 188 -9.02 9.28 6.96
C MET A 188 -9.18 10.63 7.67
N GLU A 189 -10.42 11.12 7.74
CA GLU A 189 -10.81 12.25 8.57
C GLU A 189 -11.50 11.73 9.84
N THR A 190 -10.74 11.70 10.93
CA THR A 190 -11.23 11.20 12.23
C THR A 190 -11.67 12.36 13.12
N SER A 191 -12.41 12.05 14.19
CA SER A 191 -12.76 13.03 15.24
C SER A 191 -11.54 13.72 15.89
N PHE A 192 -10.34 13.14 15.79
CA PHE A 192 -9.11 13.71 16.34
C PHE A 192 -8.27 14.44 15.29
N GLY A 193 -8.57 14.26 14.01
CA GLY A 193 -7.88 14.91 12.90
C GLY A 193 -7.60 13.98 11.72
N LYS A 194 -6.87 14.51 10.75
CA LYS A 194 -6.59 13.82 9.48
C LYS A 194 -5.35 12.94 9.55
N MET A 195 -5.40 11.81 8.87
CA MET A 195 -4.28 10.89 8.70
C MET A 195 -4.49 10.08 7.41
N ILE A 196 -3.46 9.32 7.01
CA ILE A 196 -3.52 8.51 5.80
C ILE A 196 -2.84 7.17 6.01
N LEU A 197 -3.51 6.11 5.55
CA LEU A 197 -2.97 4.76 5.49
C LEU A 197 -2.71 4.42 4.02
N LEU A 198 -1.47 4.09 3.70
CA LEU A 198 -1.05 3.70 2.36
C LEU A 198 -0.92 2.18 2.32
N GLN A 199 -1.63 1.53 1.41
CA GLN A 199 -1.56 0.09 1.17
C GLN A 199 -0.85 -0.18 -0.16
N CYS A 200 0.15 -1.06 -0.14
CA CYS A 200 0.81 -1.57 -1.34
C CYS A 200 0.75 -3.09 -1.40
N ILE A 201 0.52 -3.64 -2.60
CA ILE A 201 0.50 -5.08 -2.87
C ILE A 201 1.70 -5.40 -3.77
N THR A 202 2.56 -6.33 -3.36
CA THR A 202 3.68 -6.81 -4.17
C THR A 202 3.51 -8.30 -4.43
N PRO A 203 3.33 -8.72 -5.69
CA PRO A 203 3.34 -10.13 -6.04
C PRO A 203 4.71 -10.73 -5.80
N LEU A 204 4.77 -11.74 -4.93
CA LEU A 204 5.97 -12.53 -4.70
C LEU A 204 5.95 -13.79 -5.58
N GLU A 205 4.77 -14.40 -5.70
CA GLU A 205 4.49 -15.55 -6.55
C GLU A 205 3.06 -15.42 -7.12
N PRO A 206 2.64 -16.23 -8.11
CA PRO A 206 1.29 -16.14 -8.69
C PRO A 206 0.16 -16.21 -7.66
N MET A 207 0.36 -16.95 -6.56
CA MET A 207 -0.62 -17.15 -5.48
C MET A 207 -0.13 -16.67 -4.11
N LEU A 208 0.90 -15.81 -4.07
CA LEU A 208 1.44 -15.24 -2.82
C LEU A 208 1.70 -13.74 -2.97
N GLN A 209 0.96 -12.95 -2.20
CA GLN A 209 0.99 -11.50 -2.25
C GLN A 209 1.53 -10.94 -0.93
N LYS A 210 2.46 -9.98 -1.02
CA LYS A 210 2.90 -9.20 0.14
C LYS A 210 2.10 -7.91 0.21
N VAL A 211 1.28 -7.77 1.23
CA VAL A 211 0.51 -6.55 1.51
C VAL A 211 1.24 -5.74 2.57
N VAL A 212 1.47 -4.47 2.30
CA VAL A 212 2.16 -3.55 3.22
C VAL A 212 1.29 -2.35 3.46
N HIS A 213 0.99 -2.08 4.73
CA HIS A 213 0.34 -0.86 5.15
C HIS A 213 1.33 0.08 5.81
N ARG A 214 1.23 1.38 5.54
CA ARG A 214 2.02 2.41 6.22
C ARG A 214 1.14 3.58 6.60
N LEU A 215 1.16 3.93 7.88
CA LEU A 215 0.37 5.04 8.41
C LEU A 215 1.23 6.31 8.51
N TYR A 216 0.68 7.42 8.04
CA TYR A 216 1.23 8.76 8.20
C TYR A 216 0.21 9.68 8.87
N CYS A 217 0.68 10.49 9.83
CA CYS A 217 -0.16 11.45 10.53
C CYS A 217 0.66 12.65 11.04
N PRO A 218 0.02 13.77 11.41
CA PRO A 218 0.66 14.87 12.13
C PRO A 218 1.28 14.41 13.46
N PRO A 219 2.36 15.04 13.93
CA PRO A 219 2.98 14.78 15.24
C PRO A 219 2.01 14.73 16.43
N LEU A 220 1.01 15.61 16.43
CA LEU A 220 0.00 15.69 17.48
C LEU A 220 -0.88 14.43 17.59
N LEU A 221 -0.96 13.61 16.55
CA LEU A 221 -1.79 12.41 16.49
C LEU A 221 -1.02 11.11 16.70
N TYR A 222 0.25 11.13 17.11
CA TYR A 222 1.07 9.92 17.19
C TYR A 222 0.49 8.80 18.06
N LEU A 223 -0.02 9.15 19.24
CA LEU A 223 -0.60 8.16 20.14
C LEU A 223 -1.80 7.49 19.47
N TYR A 224 -2.70 8.30 18.91
CA TYR A 224 -3.88 7.82 18.20
C TYR A 224 -3.51 7.02 16.95
N GLY A 225 -2.57 7.49 16.13
CA GLY A 225 -2.08 6.75 14.97
C GLY A 225 -1.42 5.42 15.35
N SER A 226 -0.74 5.33 16.50
CA SER A 226 -0.21 4.06 17.00
C SER A 226 -1.32 3.05 17.30
N ILE A 227 -2.44 3.52 17.86
CA ILE A 227 -3.61 2.69 18.13
C ILE A 227 -4.26 2.24 16.82
N VAL A 228 -4.36 3.12 15.83
CA VAL A 228 -4.93 2.80 14.51
C VAL A 228 -4.11 1.73 13.79
N ILE A 229 -2.79 1.89 13.67
CA ILE A 229 -1.95 0.89 12.99
C ILE A 229 -1.89 -0.42 13.78
N TRP A 230 -1.97 -0.38 15.11
CA TRP A 230 -2.08 -1.61 15.91
C TRP A 230 -3.43 -2.31 15.70
N GLY A 231 -4.53 -1.56 15.65
CA GLY A 231 -5.86 -2.09 15.33
C GLY A 231 -5.90 -2.75 13.96
N GLU A 232 -5.21 -2.18 12.97
CA GLU A 232 -5.07 -2.80 11.65
C GLU A 232 -4.28 -4.12 11.68
N SER A 233 -3.29 -4.27 12.57
CA SER A 233 -2.49 -5.50 12.67
C SER A 233 -3.23 -6.73 13.21
N ILE A 234 -4.38 -6.51 13.87
CA ILE A 234 -5.16 -7.58 14.49
C ILE A 234 -6.41 -7.95 13.68
N MET A 235 -6.81 -7.09 12.73
CA MET A 235 -7.86 -7.38 11.75
C MET A 235 -7.40 -8.44 10.76
#